data_AF-A0A939BZ63-F1
#
_entry.id   AF-A0A939BZ63-F1
#
_cell.length_a   1.000
_cell.length_b   1.000
_cell.length_c   1.000
_cell.angle_alpha   90.00
_cell.angle_beta   90.00
_cell.angle_gamma   90.00
#
_symmetry.space_group_name_H-M   'P 1'
#
loop_
_entity.id
_entity.type
_entity.pdbx_description
1 polymer ?
#
loop_
_entity_poly.entity_id
_entity_poly.type
_entity_poly.pdbx_seq_one_letter_code
_entity_poly.pdbx_strand_id
1 'polypeptide(L)'
;MTRVRPSHPVRKDAQRRSRLLRRGGAALGAGALLVGLLHAAPASATPAAAPAAAPQPAPRAAAPAPAPTKFRIATFNVLGHSHTVKGGDRYGKYAGSGTRMRSAVKALQDNGVQVVGFQEFEPKQVASFQKLAGPGWSMWPGTAIKGESVTSIAWRSSVWTAVERTTYRAPYFHGKMRQRPLVLLRHNSTGQLVWMLNTHNPANSWGDAQKYRDKAERIQAALVNKLRAQYPTVPVLFTGDMNDRDRFYCPVTYLTDLQSASGGYHDKVPGGVCQPTKPVMIDWVMGTPDVAFSNYRAVRDATVKAATDHPLVMADGTVAPSPERAAGIQRVVVIDVQGLRSSAIGASTTPYISRMLQRGAFTLNARTDAQRRTALPNTISILSGRPVRTSKGGHGVRTARDPRVTVHKKAGQYVSTIFDISHNLGMRTAFYSGDPQSKIVTRTWSKKYGGADTYGADNGRHKLSRKVLSSDTGAVRAARSDLAKKPARVTFVQLGGLDRTASKKGWKGGAYSKVLKRADRQVGSLLNAIARNSATASSTLVVLTSSSGGPASLGRGVPIIVNGPGVVKGDLYALNRGYTNPGAAANPAKGTPLRTGVIANLVAAALSLPRVPRSVHNSLGNLRVLQ
;
A
#
# COMPACT_ATOMS: atom_id res chain seq x y z
N MET A 1 63.67 -6.11 -11.38
CA MET A 1 64.29 -6.82 -12.51
C MET A 1 63.27 -6.93 -13.65
N THR A 2 63.69 -6.47 -14.84
CA THR A 2 63.13 -6.60 -16.23
C THR A 2 61.61 -6.37 -16.45
N ARG A 3 61.13 -5.19 -16.88
CA ARG A 3 61.07 -4.60 -18.27
C ARG A 3 60.53 -5.61 -19.31
N VAL A 4 59.52 -5.29 -20.15
CA VAL A 4 59.60 -4.37 -21.32
C VAL A 4 58.18 -3.98 -21.83
N ARG A 5 58.02 -2.73 -22.29
CA ARG A 5 56.98 -2.21 -23.23
C ARG A 5 57.59 -2.10 -24.64
N PRO A 6 56.78 -2.06 -25.73
CA PRO A 6 56.62 -0.80 -26.51
C PRO A 6 55.16 -0.60 -27.01
N SER A 7 54.51 0.58 -26.98
CA SER A 7 54.58 1.82 -27.79
C SER A 7 54.05 1.75 -29.24
N HIS A 8 52.85 2.36 -29.47
CA HIS A 8 52.29 3.24 -30.54
C HIS A 8 52.97 3.37 -31.94
N PRO A 9 52.41 4.10 -32.97
CA PRO A 9 51.08 4.73 -33.22
C PRO A 9 50.56 4.50 -34.69
N VAL A 10 49.47 5.18 -35.14
CA VAL A 10 49.41 6.07 -36.35
C VAL A 10 47.95 6.41 -36.76
N ARG A 11 47.77 7.69 -37.15
CA ARG A 11 46.57 8.39 -37.68
C ARG A 11 46.38 8.22 -39.20
N LYS A 12 45.22 8.69 -39.70
CA LYS A 12 44.85 9.29 -41.01
C LYS A 12 43.66 8.54 -41.63
N ASP A 13 42.68 9.09 -42.34
CA ASP A 13 42.37 10.38 -42.97
C ASP A 13 40.86 10.29 -43.35
N ALA A 14 39.98 11.29 -43.23
CA ALA A 14 39.71 12.45 -44.10
C ALA A 14 38.39 12.31 -44.92
N GLN A 15 37.84 13.49 -45.22
CA GLN A 15 36.84 13.88 -46.25
C GLN A 15 35.35 13.83 -45.88
N ARG A 16 34.70 14.99 -45.65
CA ARG A 16 34.13 16.00 -46.58
C ARG A 16 32.89 15.52 -47.32
N ARG A 17 31.76 16.20 -47.09
CA ARG A 17 30.92 16.81 -48.15
C ARG A 17 29.95 17.84 -47.56
N SER A 18 30.14 19.06 -48.02
CA SER A 18 29.25 20.22 -47.93
C SER A 18 28.12 20.12 -48.96
N ARG A 19 26.98 20.80 -48.71
CA ARG A 19 26.18 21.47 -49.74
C ARG A 19 25.31 22.57 -49.11
N LEU A 20 25.62 23.79 -49.52
CA LEU A 20 24.84 25.03 -49.46
C LEU A 20 24.09 25.19 -50.78
N LEU A 21 22.91 25.82 -50.78
CA LEU A 21 22.25 26.60 -51.86
C LEU A 21 21.00 27.26 -51.20
N ARG A 22 20.97 28.55 -50.83
CA ARG A 22 20.84 29.85 -51.53
C ARG A 22 19.47 30.16 -52.20
N ARG A 23 18.81 31.19 -51.61
CA ARG A 23 18.25 32.45 -52.17
C ARG A 23 16.88 32.52 -52.87
N GLY A 24 16.19 33.65 -52.56
CA GLY A 24 15.22 34.39 -53.39
C GLY A 24 13.80 34.39 -52.81
N GLY A 25 13.06 35.49 -52.61
CA GLY A 25 13.21 36.90 -52.97
C GLY A 25 12.10 37.72 -52.29
N ALA A 26 12.32 39.03 -52.18
CA ALA A 26 11.35 40.02 -51.70
C ALA A 26 10.52 40.58 -52.87
N ALA A 27 9.29 41.01 -52.60
CA ALA A 27 8.55 41.92 -53.46
C ALA A 27 7.77 42.94 -52.60
N LEU A 28 8.07 44.22 -52.84
CA LEU A 28 7.33 45.40 -52.41
C LEU A 28 6.22 45.68 -53.43
N GLY A 29 5.08 46.20 -52.97
CA GLY A 29 4.03 46.78 -53.81
C GLY A 29 3.39 47.95 -53.06
N ALA A 30 3.37 49.12 -53.72
CA ALA A 30 3.10 50.43 -53.15
C ALA A 30 1.62 50.86 -53.22
N GLY A 31 1.23 51.72 -52.27
CA GLY A 31 0.54 53.00 -52.50
C GLY A 31 -0.96 53.04 -52.82
N ALA A 32 -1.74 53.62 -51.91
CA ALA A 32 -2.63 54.74 -52.20
C ALA A 32 -3.07 55.46 -50.90
N LEU A 33 -2.83 56.78 -50.83
CA LEU A 33 -3.36 57.70 -49.84
C LEU A 33 -4.80 58.07 -50.19
N LEU A 34 -5.65 58.26 -49.16
CA LEU A 34 -6.77 59.20 -49.22
C LEU A 34 -6.91 59.90 -47.86
N VAL A 35 -6.76 61.23 -47.91
CA VAL A 35 -6.91 62.17 -46.80
C VAL A 35 -8.39 62.53 -46.67
N GLY A 36 -8.92 62.46 -45.46
CA GLY A 36 -10.23 63.01 -45.09
C GLY A 36 -10.14 63.62 -43.69
N LEU A 37 -10.00 64.94 -43.63
CA LEU A 37 -10.11 65.76 -42.42
C LEU A 37 -11.53 65.67 -41.87
N LEU A 38 -11.69 65.48 -40.55
CA LEU A 38 -12.81 66.03 -39.79
C LEU A 38 -12.41 66.23 -38.32
N HIS A 39 -12.67 67.45 -37.84
CA HIS A 39 -12.35 67.99 -36.53
C HIS A 39 -13.17 67.34 -35.40
N ALA A 40 -12.59 67.39 -34.21
CA ALA A 40 -13.00 66.77 -32.96
C ALA A 40 -14.35 67.25 -32.38
N ALA A 41 -15.01 66.34 -31.65
CA ALA A 41 -15.90 66.64 -30.53
C ALA A 41 -15.60 65.67 -29.37
N PRO A 42 -15.68 66.08 -28.09
CA PRO A 42 -15.17 65.30 -26.97
C PRO A 42 -16.19 64.23 -26.54
N ALA A 43 -15.78 62.97 -26.57
CA ALA A 43 -16.57 61.87 -26.02
C ALA A 43 -15.81 61.22 -24.85
N SER A 44 -16.29 61.55 -23.65
CA SER A 44 -16.25 60.81 -22.40
C SER A 44 -15.47 59.48 -22.41
N ALA A 45 -14.37 59.43 -21.65
CA ALA A 45 -13.68 58.18 -21.36
C ALA A 45 -14.58 57.25 -20.53
N THR A 46 -15.22 56.28 -21.18
CA THR A 46 -15.80 55.11 -20.51
C THR A 46 -14.66 54.20 -20.01
N PRO A 47 -14.72 53.65 -18.78
CA PRO A 47 -13.70 52.74 -18.29
C PRO A 47 -13.68 51.48 -19.16
N ALA A 48 -12.50 51.09 -19.63
CA ALA A 48 -12.30 49.85 -20.37
C ALA A 48 -12.80 48.65 -19.52
N ALA A 49 -13.78 47.93 -20.06
CA ALA A 49 -14.28 46.69 -19.48
C ALA A 49 -13.15 45.67 -19.33
N ALA A 50 -13.07 45.05 -18.16
CA ALA A 50 -12.13 43.97 -17.90
C ALA A 50 -12.32 42.82 -18.91
N PRO A 51 -11.24 42.17 -19.40
CA PRO A 51 -11.36 41.08 -20.34
C PRO A 51 -12.17 39.94 -19.74
N ALA A 52 -13.22 39.53 -20.44
CA ALA A 52 -14.12 38.45 -20.06
C ALA A 52 -13.33 37.18 -19.76
N ALA A 53 -13.66 36.55 -18.63
CA ALA A 53 -13.07 35.29 -18.20
C ALA A 53 -13.30 34.23 -19.29
N ALA A 54 -12.22 33.56 -19.71
CA ALA A 54 -12.29 32.44 -20.64
C ALA A 54 -13.30 31.38 -20.14
N PRO A 55 -14.14 30.81 -21.02
CA PRO A 55 -15.18 29.87 -20.63
C PRO A 55 -14.57 28.68 -19.90
N GLN A 56 -15.15 28.35 -18.73
CA GLN A 56 -14.76 27.17 -17.98
C GLN A 56 -15.01 25.93 -18.83
N PRO A 57 -14.02 25.03 -19.00
CA PRO A 57 -14.25 23.78 -19.71
C PRO A 57 -15.36 22.98 -18.99
N ALA A 58 -16.29 22.44 -19.77
CA ALA A 58 -17.39 21.63 -19.27
C ALA A 58 -16.90 20.55 -18.29
N PRO A 59 -17.66 20.27 -17.20
CA PRO A 59 -17.30 19.23 -16.25
C PRO A 59 -17.19 17.88 -16.99
N ARG A 60 -15.94 17.41 -17.14
CA ARG A 60 -15.64 16.14 -17.79
C ARG A 60 -16.32 15.01 -17.01
N ALA A 61 -16.97 14.10 -17.74
CA ALA A 61 -17.60 12.89 -17.19
C ALA A 61 -16.67 12.24 -16.16
N ALA A 62 -17.19 12.04 -14.94
CA ALA A 62 -16.46 11.42 -13.85
C ALA A 62 -15.93 10.05 -14.33
N ALA A 63 -14.70 9.70 -13.95
CA ALA A 63 -14.21 8.35 -14.17
C ALA A 63 -15.22 7.35 -13.58
N PRO A 64 -15.52 6.22 -14.26
CA PRO A 64 -16.48 5.26 -13.76
C PRO A 64 -16.11 4.85 -12.33
N ALA A 65 -17.12 4.78 -11.46
CA ALA A 65 -16.92 4.38 -10.07
C ALA A 65 -16.18 3.02 -10.04
N PRO A 66 -15.21 2.83 -9.14
CA PRO A 66 -14.42 1.61 -9.17
C PRO A 66 -15.30 0.39 -8.92
N ALA A 67 -15.16 -0.62 -9.76
CA ALA A 67 -15.89 -1.87 -9.58
C ALA A 67 -15.52 -2.54 -8.24
N PRO A 68 -16.45 -3.29 -7.61
CA PRO A 68 -16.13 -4.13 -6.46
C PRO A 68 -15.13 -5.23 -6.83
N THR A 69 -14.40 -5.73 -5.83
CA THR A 69 -13.53 -6.90 -6.01
C THR A 69 -14.37 -8.15 -5.93
N LYS A 70 -14.38 -8.96 -6.99
CA LYS A 70 -15.09 -10.24 -7.04
C LYS A 70 -14.09 -11.38 -7.15
N PHE A 71 -14.33 -12.47 -6.43
CA PHE A 71 -13.49 -13.66 -6.49
C PHE A 71 -14.26 -14.92 -6.10
N ARG A 72 -13.79 -16.08 -6.56
CA ARG A 72 -14.31 -17.39 -6.12
C ARG A 72 -13.38 -18.06 -5.14
N ILE A 73 -13.88 -18.31 -3.93
CA ILE A 73 -13.17 -18.95 -2.82
C ILE A 73 -13.73 -20.35 -2.57
N ALA A 74 -12.87 -21.27 -2.12
CA ALA A 74 -13.29 -22.60 -1.69
C ALA A 74 -12.56 -23.10 -0.44
N THR A 75 -13.14 -24.12 0.19
CA THR A 75 -12.45 -25.04 1.10
C THR A 75 -12.56 -26.46 0.54
N PHE A 76 -11.50 -27.26 0.68
CA PHE A 76 -11.46 -28.59 0.07
C PHE A 76 -10.54 -29.55 0.84
N ASN A 77 -11.14 -30.43 1.65
CA ASN A 77 -10.42 -31.58 2.20
C ASN A 77 -10.22 -32.61 1.07
N VAL A 78 -8.96 -32.96 0.77
CA VAL A 78 -8.62 -33.78 -0.40
C VAL A 78 -8.29 -35.23 -0.05
N LEU A 79 -8.65 -35.70 1.16
CA LEU A 79 -8.42 -37.05 1.68
C LEU A 79 -6.94 -37.45 1.62
N GLY A 80 -6.28 -37.53 2.77
CA GLY A 80 -4.83 -37.68 2.87
C GLY A 80 -4.27 -38.87 2.09
N HIS A 81 -3.02 -38.76 1.61
CA HIS A 81 -2.37 -39.86 0.91
C HIS A 81 -2.31 -41.12 1.78
N SER A 82 -2.02 -40.97 3.07
CA SER A 82 -2.01 -42.04 4.08
C SER A 82 -3.31 -42.85 4.14
N HIS A 83 -4.48 -42.25 3.89
CA HIS A 83 -5.75 -42.97 3.90
C HIS A 83 -5.89 -43.99 2.75
N THR A 84 -5.19 -43.77 1.64
CA THR A 84 -5.41 -44.51 0.37
C THR A 84 -4.25 -45.42 -0.05
N VAL A 85 -3.25 -45.58 0.81
CA VAL A 85 -2.16 -46.56 0.62
C VAL A 85 -2.40 -47.81 1.46
N LYS A 86 -1.64 -48.89 1.20
CA LYS A 86 -1.73 -50.14 1.98
C LYS A 86 -1.62 -49.81 3.48
N GLY A 87 -2.61 -50.24 4.26
CA GLY A 87 -2.74 -49.93 5.68
C GLY A 87 -3.62 -48.73 6.04
N GLY A 88 -4.06 -47.93 5.05
CA GLY A 88 -5.02 -46.84 5.23
C GLY A 88 -6.47 -47.32 5.23
N ASP A 89 -7.34 -46.59 5.92
CA ASP A 89 -8.78 -46.91 6.10
C ASP A 89 -9.66 -46.69 4.86
N ARG A 90 -9.09 -46.12 3.79
CA ARG A 90 -9.71 -45.93 2.47
C ARG A 90 -8.96 -46.68 1.36
N TYR A 91 -8.01 -47.54 1.71
CA TYR A 91 -7.32 -48.39 0.75
C TYR A 91 -8.31 -49.28 -0.01
N GLY A 92 -8.15 -49.40 -1.34
CA GLY A 92 -9.05 -50.15 -2.21
C GLY A 92 -10.40 -49.49 -2.50
N LYS A 93 -10.85 -48.53 -1.67
CA LYS A 93 -12.09 -47.75 -1.90
C LYS A 93 -11.88 -46.52 -2.76
N TYR A 94 -10.67 -45.96 -2.72
CA TYR A 94 -10.27 -44.77 -3.44
C TYR A 94 -9.00 -45.04 -4.24
N ALA A 95 -8.87 -44.37 -5.38
CA ALA A 95 -7.64 -44.40 -6.17
C ALA A 95 -6.46 -43.79 -5.39
N GLY A 96 -5.23 -44.10 -5.83
CA GLY A 96 -4.03 -43.48 -5.27
C GLY A 96 -4.04 -41.96 -5.39
N SER A 97 -3.41 -41.28 -4.44
CA SER A 97 -3.48 -39.81 -4.29
C SER A 97 -3.10 -39.02 -5.54
N GLY A 98 -2.18 -39.50 -6.38
CA GLY A 98 -1.83 -38.85 -7.65
C GLY A 98 -3.00 -38.80 -8.66
N THR A 99 -3.81 -39.86 -8.73
CA THR A 99 -5.02 -39.90 -9.57
C THR A 99 -6.10 -39.01 -8.99
N ARG A 100 -6.32 -39.07 -7.67
CA ARG A 100 -7.30 -38.23 -6.98
C ARG A 100 -7.00 -36.75 -7.10
N MET A 101 -5.72 -36.37 -7.04
CA MET A 101 -5.30 -34.98 -7.24
C MET A 101 -5.54 -34.46 -8.66
N ARG A 102 -5.58 -35.32 -9.69
CA ARG A 102 -6.04 -34.92 -11.04
C ARG A 102 -7.49 -34.50 -10.99
N SER A 103 -8.35 -35.30 -10.36
CA SER A 103 -9.76 -34.97 -10.16
C SER A 103 -9.94 -33.73 -9.29
N ALA A 104 -9.18 -33.57 -8.21
CA ALA A 104 -9.24 -32.39 -7.36
C ALA A 104 -8.87 -31.11 -8.12
N VAL A 105 -7.78 -31.12 -8.89
CA VAL A 105 -7.36 -29.96 -9.70
C VAL A 105 -8.38 -29.66 -10.80
N LYS A 106 -8.92 -30.70 -11.46
CA LYS A 106 -10.00 -30.55 -12.44
C LYS A 106 -11.25 -29.91 -11.81
N ALA A 107 -11.68 -30.36 -10.64
CA ALA A 107 -12.82 -29.78 -9.93
C ALA A 107 -12.62 -28.28 -9.65
N LEU A 108 -11.42 -27.86 -9.24
CA LEU A 108 -11.09 -26.44 -9.05
C LEU A 108 -11.11 -25.63 -10.35
N GLN A 109 -10.66 -26.23 -11.46
CA GLN A 109 -10.65 -25.61 -12.78
C GLN A 109 -12.07 -25.44 -13.33
N ASP A 110 -12.85 -26.52 -13.34
CA ASP A 110 -14.24 -26.56 -13.83
C ASP A 110 -15.13 -25.58 -13.07
N ASN A 111 -14.88 -25.42 -11.76
CA ASN A 111 -15.62 -24.49 -10.92
C ASN A 111 -15.02 -23.07 -10.88
N GLY A 112 -13.93 -22.79 -11.60
CA GLY A 112 -13.35 -21.44 -11.66
C GLY A 112 -12.81 -20.93 -10.32
N VAL A 113 -12.38 -21.81 -9.42
CA VAL A 113 -11.86 -21.43 -8.10
C VAL A 113 -10.56 -20.64 -8.26
N GLN A 114 -10.44 -19.55 -7.51
CA GLN A 114 -9.28 -18.64 -7.57
C GLN A 114 -8.44 -18.66 -6.30
N VAL A 115 -9.04 -19.04 -5.17
CA VAL A 115 -8.36 -19.22 -3.89
C VAL A 115 -9.01 -20.36 -3.11
N VAL A 116 -8.22 -21.25 -2.50
CA VAL A 116 -8.72 -22.45 -1.82
C VAL A 116 -7.92 -22.74 -0.55
N GLY A 117 -8.62 -23.10 0.52
CA GLY A 117 -8.02 -23.71 1.71
C GLY A 117 -8.11 -25.24 1.63
N PHE A 118 -6.97 -25.93 1.57
CA PHE A 118 -6.88 -27.39 1.55
C PHE A 118 -6.67 -28.00 2.94
N GLN A 119 -7.27 -29.18 3.17
CA GLN A 119 -7.09 -30.04 4.35
C GLN A 119 -6.69 -31.44 3.90
N GLU A 120 -6.05 -32.18 4.80
CA GLU A 120 -5.39 -33.47 4.54
C GLU A 120 -4.44 -33.44 3.33
N PHE A 121 -3.81 -32.29 3.09
CA PHE A 121 -3.00 -32.06 1.91
C PHE A 121 -1.55 -32.52 2.11
N GLU A 122 -1.35 -33.83 2.16
CA GLU A 122 -0.06 -34.45 2.46
C GLU A 122 1.00 -34.14 1.39
N PRO A 123 2.31 -34.25 1.71
CA PRO A 123 3.39 -33.84 0.80
C PRO A 123 3.31 -34.41 -0.63
N LYS A 124 2.86 -35.67 -0.80
CA LYS A 124 2.68 -36.26 -2.14
C LYS A 124 1.55 -35.61 -2.93
N GLN A 125 0.49 -35.17 -2.25
CA GLN A 125 -0.62 -34.42 -2.87
C GLN A 125 -0.18 -33.01 -3.22
N VAL A 126 0.63 -32.36 -2.39
CA VAL A 126 1.25 -31.05 -2.68
C VAL A 126 2.10 -31.12 -3.95
N ALA A 127 2.98 -32.11 -4.05
CA ALA A 127 3.81 -32.31 -5.23
C ALA A 127 2.97 -32.57 -6.49
N SER A 128 1.90 -33.37 -6.36
CA SER A 128 0.95 -33.64 -7.46
C SER A 128 0.23 -32.36 -7.88
N PHE A 129 -0.26 -31.56 -6.93
CA PHE A 129 -0.90 -30.28 -7.21
C PHE A 129 0.05 -29.32 -7.93
N GLN A 130 1.29 -29.17 -7.47
CA GLN A 130 2.28 -28.29 -8.11
C GLN A 130 2.54 -28.70 -9.56
N LYS A 131 2.63 -30.01 -9.85
CA LYS A 131 2.79 -30.53 -11.20
C LYS A 131 1.57 -30.28 -12.09
N LEU A 132 0.36 -30.44 -11.54
CA LEU A 132 -0.90 -30.37 -12.30
C LEU A 132 -1.44 -28.94 -12.48
N ALA A 133 -1.38 -28.13 -11.43
CA ALA A 133 -1.85 -26.75 -11.43
C ALA A 133 -0.83 -25.79 -12.08
N GLY A 134 0.44 -26.19 -12.14
CA GLY A 134 1.53 -25.45 -12.76
C GLY A 134 1.93 -24.16 -12.03
N PRO A 135 2.78 -23.32 -12.64
CA PRO A 135 3.28 -22.07 -12.03
C PRO A 135 2.17 -21.01 -11.86
N GLY A 136 0.98 -21.24 -12.43
CA GLY A 136 -0.18 -20.37 -12.28
C GLY A 136 -0.77 -20.34 -10.86
N TRP A 137 -0.34 -21.25 -9.98
CA TRP A 137 -0.78 -21.31 -8.59
C TRP A 137 0.37 -21.13 -7.60
N SER A 138 0.13 -20.32 -6.58
CA SER A 138 1.00 -20.16 -5.42
C SER A 138 0.35 -20.80 -4.20
N MET A 139 1.14 -21.12 -3.17
CA MET A 139 0.62 -21.73 -1.94
C MET A 139 1.39 -21.35 -0.68
N TRP A 140 0.77 -21.58 0.48
CA TRP A 140 1.38 -21.44 1.80
C TRP A 140 0.71 -22.33 2.87
N PRO A 141 1.47 -23.02 3.76
CA PRO A 141 2.92 -23.16 3.71
C PRO A 141 3.37 -24.10 2.59
N GLY A 142 2.48 -24.96 2.05
CA GLY A 142 2.92 -26.04 1.16
C GLY A 142 4.02 -26.84 1.85
N THR A 143 5.15 -27.04 1.17
CA THR A 143 6.33 -27.72 1.75
C THR A 143 7.34 -26.78 2.43
N ALA A 144 7.06 -25.48 2.51
CA ALA A 144 8.00 -24.50 3.09
C ALA A 144 8.22 -24.68 4.59
N ILE A 145 7.28 -25.33 5.29
CA ILE A 145 7.37 -25.67 6.71
C ILE A 145 7.24 -27.19 6.84
N LYS A 146 8.31 -27.83 7.32
CA LYS A 146 8.39 -29.30 7.43
C LYS A 146 7.24 -29.83 8.28
N GLY A 147 6.43 -30.71 7.68
CA GLY A 147 5.34 -31.41 8.35
C GLY A 147 4.03 -30.62 8.48
N GLU A 148 3.96 -29.37 8.03
CA GLU A 148 2.76 -28.53 8.15
C GLU A 148 2.02 -28.33 6.82
N SER A 149 2.38 -29.10 5.78
CA SER A 149 1.75 -29.00 4.45
C SER A 149 0.28 -29.44 4.43
N VAL A 150 -0.09 -30.34 5.36
CA VAL A 150 -1.41 -30.98 5.50
C VAL A 150 -2.57 -30.00 5.61
N THR A 151 -2.28 -28.74 5.95
CA THR A 151 -3.22 -27.64 5.82
C THR A 151 -2.53 -26.51 5.09
N SER A 152 -2.99 -26.18 3.88
CA SER A 152 -2.40 -25.12 3.06
C SER A 152 -3.47 -24.23 2.43
N ILE A 153 -3.10 -23.01 2.06
CA ILE A 153 -3.90 -22.12 1.22
C ILE A 153 -3.20 -22.06 -0.14
N ALA A 154 -3.95 -22.21 -1.22
CA ALA A 154 -3.47 -22.04 -2.58
C ALA A 154 -4.29 -20.98 -3.32
N TRP A 155 -3.67 -20.22 -4.22
CA TRP A 155 -4.34 -19.18 -5.00
C TRP A 155 -3.76 -19.04 -6.40
N ARG A 156 -4.57 -18.57 -7.35
CA ARG A 156 -4.11 -18.23 -8.70
C ARG A 156 -3.22 -16.99 -8.66
N SER A 157 -1.97 -17.15 -9.06
CA SER A 157 -0.95 -16.08 -9.06
C SER A 157 -1.31 -14.92 -10.00
N SER A 158 -2.14 -15.17 -11.03
CA SER A 158 -2.67 -14.12 -11.92
C SER A 158 -3.73 -13.24 -11.24
N VAL A 159 -4.45 -13.77 -10.23
CA VAL A 159 -5.52 -13.06 -9.52
C VAL A 159 -5.02 -12.46 -8.21
N TRP A 160 -4.15 -13.17 -7.49
CA TRP A 160 -3.72 -12.82 -6.15
C TRP A 160 -2.20 -12.83 -5.99
N THR A 161 -1.69 -11.85 -5.25
CA THR A 161 -0.32 -11.82 -4.75
C THR A 161 -0.32 -11.89 -3.23
N ALA A 162 0.35 -12.87 -2.63
CA ALA A 162 0.54 -12.89 -1.18
C ALA A 162 1.58 -11.86 -0.77
N VAL A 163 1.14 -10.82 -0.03
CA VAL A 163 2.00 -9.74 0.47
C VAL A 163 2.47 -9.99 1.90
N GLU A 164 1.80 -10.89 2.63
CA GLU A 164 2.28 -11.45 3.90
C GLU A 164 1.97 -12.95 3.95
N ARG A 165 2.94 -13.75 4.43
CA ARG A 165 2.82 -15.18 4.66
C ARG A 165 3.28 -15.48 6.08
N THR A 166 2.40 -16.05 6.88
CA THR A 166 2.67 -16.37 8.28
C THR A 166 1.80 -17.54 8.74
N THR A 167 1.92 -17.93 9.99
CA THR A 167 1.11 -19.00 10.57
C THR A 167 0.55 -18.58 11.90
N TYR A 168 -0.58 -19.16 12.29
CA TYR A 168 -1.03 -19.19 13.68
C TYR A 168 -0.95 -20.62 14.21
N ARG A 169 -1.06 -20.81 15.52
CA ARG A 169 -1.04 -22.15 16.12
C ARG A 169 -2.43 -22.54 16.60
N ALA A 170 -2.86 -23.77 16.34
CA ALA A 170 -4.11 -24.35 16.83
C ALA A 170 -3.88 -25.80 17.30
N PRO A 171 -4.61 -26.29 18.31
CA PRO A 171 -4.54 -27.68 18.73
C PRO A 171 -5.11 -28.60 17.64
N TYR A 172 -4.52 -29.79 17.53
CA TYR A 172 -5.04 -30.90 16.74
C TYR A 172 -5.22 -32.12 17.65
N PHE A 173 -5.02 -33.35 17.14
CA PHE A 173 -5.13 -34.56 17.94
C PHE A 173 -4.29 -34.50 19.24
N HIS A 174 -4.89 -34.95 20.33
CA HIS A 174 -4.35 -34.92 21.69
C HIS A 174 -3.87 -33.53 22.16
N GLY A 175 -4.38 -32.46 21.55
CA GLY A 175 -4.03 -31.07 21.90
C GLY A 175 -2.68 -30.60 21.37
N LYS A 176 -2.01 -31.40 20.51
CA LYS A 176 -0.73 -31.01 19.91
C LYS A 176 -0.91 -29.76 19.06
N MET A 177 -0.19 -28.70 19.40
CA MET A 177 -0.28 -27.42 18.70
C MET A 177 0.44 -27.47 17.35
N ARG A 178 -0.32 -27.33 16.26
CA ARG A 178 0.15 -27.30 14.87
C ARG A 178 0.16 -25.88 14.32
N GLN A 179 1.02 -25.62 13.34
CA GLN A 179 0.99 -24.38 12.58
C GLN A 179 -0.08 -24.46 11.48
N ARG A 180 -0.89 -23.41 11.37
CA ARG A 180 -1.96 -23.26 10.38
C ARG A 180 -1.70 -22.03 9.52
N PRO A 181 -1.94 -22.10 8.20
CA PRO A 181 -1.64 -21.01 7.28
C PRO A 181 -2.48 -19.76 7.56
N LEU A 182 -1.81 -18.61 7.48
CA LEU A 182 -2.42 -17.28 7.45
C LEU A 182 -1.71 -16.45 6.38
N VAL A 183 -2.45 -15.93 5.41
CA VAL A 183 -1.90 -15.14 4.30
C VAL A 183 -2.66 -13.83 4.13
N LEU A 184 -1.94 -12.73 3.88
CA LEU A 184 -2.51 -11.49 3.39
C LEU A 184 -2.38 -11.49 1.88
N LEU A 185 -3.50 -11.59 1.18
CA LEU A 185 -3.58 -11.60 -0.28
C LEU A 185 -3.96 -10.22 -0.78
N ARG A 186 -3.31 -9.78 -1.87
CA ARG A 186 -3.67 -8.60 -2.64
C ARG A 186 -4.27 -9.02 -3.97
N HIS A 187 -5.48 -8.57 -4.28
CA HIS A 187 -6.08 -8.78 -5.58
C HIS A 187 -5.33 -7.96 -6.63
N ASN A 188 -4.87 -8.59 -7.70
CA ASN A 188 -3.92 -7.99 -8.63
C ASN A 188 -4.53 -6.80 -9.39
N SER A 189 -5.80 -6.89 -9.82
CA SER A 189 -6.45 -5.85 -10.61
C SER A 189 -7.01 -4.69 -9.76
N THR A 190 -7.57 -4.97 -8.59
CA THR A 190 -8.22 -3.95 -7.75
C THR A 190 -7.33 -3.43 -6.61
N GLY A 191 -6.26 -4.16 -6.27
CA GLY A 191 -5.42 -3.87 -5.11
C GLY A 191 -6.04 -4.17 -3.76
N GLN A 192 -7.26 -4.72 -3.72
CA GLN A 192 -7.94 -5.08 -2.48
C GLN A 192 -7.11 -6.08 -1.68
N LEU A 193 -6.88 -5.77 -0.40
CA LEU A 193 -6.27 -6.70 0.54
C LEU A 193 -7.35 -7.55 1.21
N VAL A 194 -7.06 -8.83 1.44
CA VAL A 194 -7.86 -9.75 2.26
C VAL A 194 -6.93 -10.66 3.06
N TRP A 195 -7.22 -10.84 4.35
CA TRP A 195 -6.60 -11.92 5.13
C TRP A 195 -7.33 -13.21 4.84
N MET A 196 -6.60 -14.33 4.76
CA MET A 196 -7.18 -15.65 4.70
C MET A 196 -6.47 -16.58 5.68
N LEU A 197 -7.24 -17.21 6.55
CA LEU A 197 -6.81 -18.34 7.36
C LEU A 197 -7.48 -19.63 6.89
N ASN A 198 -6.76 -20.74 7.04
CA ASN A 198 -7.28 -22.06 6.77
C ASN A 198 -6.96 -23.02 7.92
N THR A 199 -7.91 -23.88 8.26
CA THR A 199 -7.76 -24.81 9.38
C THR A 199 -8.19 -26.23 9.04
N HIS A 200 -7.75 -27.15 9.90
CA HIS A 200 -8.22 -28.52 9.97
C HIS A 200 -8.28 -28.89 11.45
N ASN A 201 -9.48 -28.94 12.00
CA ASN A 201 -9.72 -29.28 13.41
C ASN A 201 -9.76 -30.81 13.57
N PRO A 202 -9.46 -31.36 14.76
CA PRO A 202 -9.42 -32.81 14.94
C PRO A 202 -10.83 -33.44 14.90
N ALA A 203 -10.96 -34.53 14.14
CA ALA A 203 -12.10 -35.43 14.21
C ALA A 203 -12.08 -36.30 15.48
N ASN A 204 -13.14 -37.08 15.70
CA ASN A 204 -13.21 -38.03 16.82
C ASN A 204 -12.50 -39.37 16.53
N SER A 205 -11.64 -39.43 15.50
CA SER A 205 -10.95 -40.66 15.06
C SER A 205 -10.05 -41.31 16.12
N TRP A 206 -9.68 -40.56 17.17
CA TRP A 206 -8.81 -41.02 18.27
C TRP A 206 -9.44 -40.75 19.64
N GLY A 207 -10.77 -40.88 19.72
CA GLY A 207 -11.58 -40.51 20.89
C GLY A 207 -12.18 -39.11 20.78
N ASP A 208 -12.97 -38.72 21.79
CA ASP A 208 -13.63 -37.41 21.79
C ASP A 208 -12.61 -36.25 21.74
N ALA A 209 -12.72 -35.45 20.68
CA ALA A 209 -11.85 -34.32 20.41
C ALA A 209 -12.53 -32.96 20.62
N GLN A 210 -13.76 -32.89 21.12
CA GLN A 210 -14.53 -31.64 21.25
C GLN A 210 -13.76 -30.55 21.99
N LYS A 211 -13.13 -30.88 23.13
CA LYS A 211 -12.33 -29.91 23.91
C LYS A 211 -11.21 -29.25 23.10
N TYR A 212 -10.66 -29.94 22.10
CA TYR A 212 -9.63 -29.41 21.23
C TYR A 212 -10.22 -28.53 20.13
N ARG A 213 -11.39 -28.89 19.59
CA ARG A 213 -12.15 -28.04 18.66
C ARG A 213 -12.54 -26.71 19.30
N ASP A 214 -13.14 -26.75 20.49
CA ASP A 214 -13.52 -25.55 21.25
C ASP A 214 -12.31 -24.63 21.51
N LYS A 215 -11.14 -25.21 21.82
CA LYS A 215 -9.91 -24.44 22.03
C LYS A 215 -9.37 -23.86 20.71
N ALA A 216 -9.44 -24.60 19.61
CA ALA A 216 -9.04 -24.11 18.29
C ALA A 216 -9.93 -22.94 17.85
N GLU A 217 -11.24 -23.06 18.02
CA GLU A 217 -12.23 -22.03 17.68
C GLU A 217 -12.00 -20.74 18.46
N ARG A 218 -11.74 -20.81 19.78
CA ARG A 218 -11.38 -19.62 20.57
C ARG A 218 -10.12 -18.92 20.08
N ILE A 219 -9.10 -19.69 19.68
CA ILE A 219 -7.85 -19.12 19.12
C ILE A 219 -8.13 -18.46 17.76
N GLN A 220 -8.91 -19.11 16.91
CA GLN A 220 -9.28 -18.61 15.58
C GLN A 220 -10.12 -17.33 15.71
N ALA A 221 -11.10 -17.30 16.60
CA ALA A 221 -11.91 -16.12 16.88
C ALA A 221 -11.08 -14.95 17.40
N ALA A 222 -10.20 -15.20 18.38
CA ALA A 222 -9.28 -14.19 18.89
C ALA A 222 -8.33 -13.66 17.79
N LEU A 223 -7.89 -14.52 16.87
CA LEU A 223 -7.08 -14.11 15.73
C LEU A 223 -7.85 -13.22 14.77
N VAL A 224 -9.09 -13.57 14.41
CA VAL A 224 -9.95 -12.74 13.54
C VAL A 224 -10.15 -11.37 14.17
N ASN A 225 -10.53 -11.31 15.44
CA ASN A 225 -10.74 -10.06 16.18
C ASN A 225 -9.45 -9.22 16.24
N LYS A 226 -8.30 -9.86 16.47
CA LYS A 226 -7.00 -9.19 16.44
C LYS A 226 -6.68 -8.61 15.07
N LEU A 227 -6.95 -9.35 13.98
CA LEU A 227 -6.73 -8.87 12.62
C LEU A 227 -7.65 -7.70 12.30
N ARG A 228 -8.93 -7.76 12.70
CA ARG A 228 -9.88 -6.66 12.50
C ARG A 228 -9.55 -5.42 13.32
N ALA A 229 -9.08 -5.58 14.55
CA ALA A 229 -8.57 -4.46 15.34
C ALA A 229 -7.30 -3.83 14.72
N GLN A 230 -6.42 -4.66 14.13
CA GLN A 230 -5.18 -4.19 13.51
C GLN A 230 -5.36 -3.63 12.10
N TYR A 231 -6.37 -4.11 11.37
CA TYR A 231 -6.66 -3.75 9.99
C TYR A 231 -8.17 -3.60 9.79
N PRO A 232 -8.78 -2.50 10.30
CA PRO A 232 -10.23 -2.36 10.32
C PRO A 232 -10.91 -2.36 8.94
N THR A 233 -10.16 -2.14 7.87
CA THR A 233 -10.65 -2.08 6.49
C THR A 233 -10.24 -3.29 5.65
N VAL A 234 -9.52 -4.27 6.24
CA VAL A 234 -9.10 -5.49 5.54
C VAL A 234 -10.04 -6.62 5.97
N PRO A 235 -10.80 -7.21 5.04
CA PRO A 235 -11.65 -8.35 5.36
C PRO A 235 -10.83 -9.57 5.77
N VAL A 236 -11.42 -10.45 6.58
CA VAL A 236 -10.83 -11.73 6.97
C VAL A 236 -11.70 -12.87 6.43
N LEU A 237 -11.09 -13.77 5.67
CA LEU A 237 -11.69 -14.99 5.13
C LEU A 237 -11.23 -16.19 5.97
N PHE A 238 -12.16 -17.06 6.34
CA PHE A 238 -11.87 -18.26 7.12
C PHE A 238 -12.40 -19.50 6.39
N THR A 239 -11.50 -20.42 6.08
CA THR A 239 -11.82 -21.70 5.45
C THR A 239 -11.38 -22.85 6.32
N GLY A 240 -11.97 -24.03 6.13
CA GLY A 240 -11.46 -25.23 6.76
C GLY A 240 -12.48 -26.34 6.87
N ASP A 241 -11.94 -27.51 7.20
CA ASP A 241 -12.69 -28.63 7.75
C ASP A 241 -12.64 -28.52 9.27
N MET A 242 -13.80 -28.24 9.86
CA MET A 242 -13.97 -27.98 11.29
C MET A 242 -14.23 -29.27 12.07
N ASN A 243 -14.52 -30.39 11.38
CA ASN A 243 -14.88 -31.66 11.99
C ASN A 243 -15.96 -31.55 13.08
N ASP A 244 -16.88 -30.60 12.92
CA ASP A 244 -17.94 -30.30 13.89
C ASP A 244 -19.19 -29.77 13.17
N ARG A 245 -20.27 -30.56 13.21
CA ARG A 245 -21.57 -30.16 12.64
C ARG A 245 -22.45 -29.43 13.65
N ASP A 246 -22.30 -29.76 14.92
CA ASP A 246 -23.29 -29.39 15.94
C ASP A 246 -22.93 -28.07 16.59
N ARG A 247 -21.63 -27.82 16.79
CA ARG A 247 -21.17 -26.70 17.61
C ARG A 247 -20.50 -25.60 16.82
N PHE A 248 -19.72 -25.85 15.78
CA PHE A 248 -18.82 -24.83 15.21
C PHE A 248 -19.47 -23.45 14.91
N TYR A 249 -20.63 -23.43 14.26
CA TYR A 249 -21.22 -22.19 13.74
C TYR A 249 -21.53 -21.17 14.84
N CYS A 250 -22.22 -21.57 15.91
CA CYS A 250 -22.72 -20.63 16.92
C CYS A 250 -21.61 -19.95 17.73
N PRO A 251 -20.65 -20.65 18.36
CA PRO A 251 -19.53 -20.05 19.07
C PRO A 251 -18.72 -19.12 18.18
N VAL A 252 -18.41 -19.51 16.93
CA VAL A 252 -17.57 -18.70 16.05
C VAL A 252 -18.30 -17.40 15.64
N THR A 253 -19.58 -17.48 15.28
CA THR A 253 -20.38 -16.30 14.90
C THR A 253 -20.77 -15.42 16.10
N TYR A 254 -20.79 -15.98 17.32
CA TYR A 254 -20.92 -15.20 18.56
C TYR A 254 -19.64 -14.44 18.90
N LEU A 255 -18.50 -15.13 18.84
CA LEU A 255 -17.20 -14.59 19.25
C LEU A 255 -16.57 -13.63 18.22
N THR A 256 -17.10 -13.58 17.00
CA THR A 256 -16.55 -12.79 15.88
C THR A 256 -17.64 -12.09 15.08
N ASP A 257 -17.23 -11.27 14.12
CA ASP A 257 -18.11 -10.73 13.07
C ASP A 257 -18.21 -11.62 11.83
N LEU A 258 -17.65 -12.83 11.85
CA LEU A 258 -17.71 -13.74 10.70
C LEU A 258 -19.16 -14.14 10.35
N GLN A 259 -19.40 -14.24 9.05
CA GLN A 259 -20.61 -14.72 8.43
C GLN A 259 -20.27 -15.95 7.58
N SER A 260 -21.16 -16.94 7.58
CA SER A 260 -20.99 -18.12 6.71
C SER A 260 -21.47 -17.82 5.30
N ALA A 261 -20.73 -18.30 4.30
CA ALA A 261 -21.16 -18.24 2.91
C ALA A 261 -22.42 -19.07 2.62
N SER A 262 -22.70 -20.10 3.45
CA SER A 262 -23.96 -20.86 3.38
C SER A 262 -25.16 -20.11 3.96
N GLY A 263 -24.93 -18.93 4.57
CA GLY A 263 -25.93 -18.20 5.34
C GLY A 263 -26.08 -18.73 6.77
N GLY A 264 -27.23 -18.43 7.36
CA GLY A 264 -27.51 -18.66 8.77
C GLY A 264 -27.70 -17.35 9.51
N TYR A 265 -28.18 -17.46 10.74
CA TYR A 265 -28.52 -16.33 11.60
C TYR A 265 -27.94 -16.53 13.01
N HIS A 266 -27.51 -15.44 13.65
CA HIS A 266 -27.13 -15.46 15.06
C HIS A 266 -27.36 -14.09 15.71
N ASP A 267 -28.28 -14.04 16.66
CA ASP A 267 -28.45 -12.92 17.59
C ASP A 267 -27.22 -12.78 18.50
N LYS A 268 -26.58 -11.60 18.49
CA LYS A 268 -25.40 -11.34 19.34
C LYS A 268 -25.77 -10.88 20.75
N VAL A 269 -26.80 -11.48 21.34
CA VAL A 269 -27.20 -11.26 22.73
C VAL A 269 -27.12 -12.58 23.50
N PRO A 270 -26.79 -12.56 24.81
CA PRO A 270 -26.82 -13.77 25.62
C PRO A 270 -28.19 -14.47 25.54
N GLY A 271 -28.21 -15.76 25.21
CA GLY A 271 -29.45 -16.53 25.02
C GLY A 271 -30.21 -16.24 23.71
N GLY A 272 -29.65 -15.45 22.81
CA GLY A 272 -30.24 -15.16 21.50
C GLY A 272 -30.30 -16.37 20.57
N VAL A 273 -31.11 -16.27 19.50
CA VAL A 273 -31.31 -17.35 18.54
C VAL A 273 -30.06 -17.53 17.68
N CYS A 274 -29.58 -18.77 17.57
CA CYS A 274 -28.54 -19.16 16.62
C CYS A 274 -29.03 -20.29 15.72
N GLN A 275 -29.02 -20.08 14.41
CA GLN A 275 -29.50 -21.04 13.42
C GLN A 275 -28.58 -21.08 12.20
N PRO A 276 -27.69 -22.09 12.07
CA PRO A 276 -26.97 -22.33 10.83
C PRO A 276 -27.93 -22.78 9.72
N THR A 277 -27.61 -22.45 8.47
CA THR A 277 -28.31 -23.03 7.32
C THR A 277 -28.16 -24.55 7.29
N LYS A 278 -29.28 -25.26 7.06
CA LYS A 278 -29.30 -26.72 6.91
C LYS A 278 -29.19 -27.13 5.42
N PRO A 279 -28.57 -28.29 5.10
CA PRO A 279 -27.88 -29.19 6.03
C PRO A 279 -26.57 -28.57 6.54
N VAL A 280 -26.24 -28.82 7.80
CA VAL A 280 -25.01 -28.29 8.40
C VAL A 280 -23.83 -29.15 7.98
N MET A 281 -22.84 -28.50 7.36
CA MET A 281 -21.61 -29.11 6.87
C MET A 281 -20.48 -28.98 7.90
N ILE A 282 -19.41 -29.77 7.73
CA ILE A 282 -18.16 -29.60 8.51
C ILE A 282 -17.13 -28.74 7.78
N ASP A 283 -17.30 -28.58 6.47
CA ASP A 283 -16.46 -27.76 5.61
C ASP A 283 -17.07 -26.35 5.45
N TRP A 284 -16.35 -25.32 5.87
CA TRP A 284 -16.86 -23.96 5.94
C TRP A 284 -16.07 -22.98 5.08
N VAL A 285 -16.80 -22.05 4.47
CA VAL A 285 -16.27 -20.78 3.94
C VAL A 285 -16.97 -19.67 4.71
N MET A 286 -16.19 -18.87 5.42
CA MET A 286 -16.69 -17.73 6.20
C MET A 286 -15.89 -16.47 5.85
N GLY A 287 -16.48 -15.31 6.15
CA GLY A 287 -15.84 -14.01 5.93
C GLY A 287 -16.40 -12.95 6.86
N THR A 288 -15.64 -11.90 7.12
CA THR A 288 -16.15 -10.73 7.86
C THR A 288 -17.22 -10.00 7.04
N PRO A 289 -18.06 -9.14 7.64
CA PRO A 289 -19.25 -8.57 6.97
C PRO A 289 -18.93 -7.70 5.75
N ASP A 290 -17.65 -7.35 5.56
CA ASP A 290 -17.16 -6.65 4.37
C ASP A 290 -17.20 -7.53 3.10
N VAL A 291 -17.41 -8.85 3.24
CA VAL A 291 -17.48 -9.81 2.14
C VAL A 291 -18.93 -10.26 1.96
N ALA A 292 -19.57 -9.79 0.89
CA ALA A 292 -20.86 -10.31 0.47
C ALA A 292 -20.67 -11.64 -0.27
N PHE A 293 -21.20 -12.73 0.28
CA PHE A 293 -21.19 -14.04 -0.37
C PHE A 293 -22.42 -14.25 -1.25
N SER A 294 -22.21 -14.95 -2.35
CA SER A 294 -23.24 -15.40 -3.27
C SER A 294 -22.83 -16.72 -3.92
N ASN A 295 -23.76 -17.38 -4.62
CA ASN A 295 -23.49 -18.63 -5.35
C ASN A 295 -22.79 -19.72 -4.50
N TYR A 296 -23.18 -19.83 -3.23
CA TYR A 296 -22.69 -20.90 -2.36
C TYR A 296 -23.06 -22.28 -2.93
N ARG A 297 -22.10 -23.20 -2.96
CA ARG A 297 -22.30 -24.59 -3.38
C ARG A 297 -21.43 -25.53 -2.57
N ALA A 298 -21.99 -26.67 -2.17
CA ALA A 298 -21.25 -27.84 -1.70
C ALA A 298 -21.25 -28.90 -2.81
N VAL A 299 -20.27 -28.83 -3.71
CA VAL A 299 -20.23 -29.65 -4.92
C VAL A 299 -19.83 -31.09 -4.58
N ARG A 300 -20.60 -32.06 -5.05
CA ARG A 300 -20.42 -33.50 -4.80
C ARG A 300 -20.64 -34.36 -6.06
N ASP A 301 -20.23 -33.84 -7.21
CA ASP A 301 -20.33 -34.53 -8.50
C ASP A 301 -19.34 -35.71 -8.62
N ALA A 302 -19.34 -36.40 -9.78
CA ALA A 302 -18.46 -37.55 -10.03
C ALA A 302 -16.96 -37.19 -9.91
N THR A 303 -16.57 -35.98 -10.34
CA THR A 303 -15.18 -35.52 -10.26
C THR A 303 -14.76 -35.33 -8.81
N VAL A 304 -15.60 -34.68 -7.99
CA VAL A 304 -15.32 -34.48 -6.56
C VAL A 304 -15.34 -35.81 -5.81
N LYS A 305 -16.31 -36.68 -6.07
CA LYS A 305 -16.38 -38.04 -5.48
C LYS A 305 -15.16 -38.90 -5.82
N ALA A 306 -14.60 -38.75 -7.02
CA ALA A 306 -13.36 -39.43 -7.38
C ALA A 306 -12.13 -38.87 -6.65
N ALA A 307 -12.18 -37.61 -6.20
CA ALA A 307 -11.08 -36.95 -5.51
C ALA A 307 -11.04 -37.24 -4.01
N THR A 308 -12.20 -37.21 -3.34
CA THR A 308 -12.29 -37.19 -1.86
C THR A 308 -13.66 -37.62 -1.33
N ASP A 309 -13.70 -37.98 -0.05
CA ASP A 309 -14.93 -38.16 0.75
C ASP A 309 -15.49 -36.85 1.33
N HIS A 310 -14.99 -35.70 0.91
CA HIS A 310 -15.54 -34.37 1.20
C HIS A 310 -16.16 -33.67 -0.02
N PRO A 311 -17.10 -32.74 0.17
CA PRO A 311 -17.51 -31.82 -0.89
C PRO A 311 -16.43 -30.78 -1.19
N LEU A 312 -16.47 -30.21 -2.40
CA LEU A 312 -15.83 -28.92 -2.67
C LEU A 312 -16.82 -27.83 -2.26
N VAL A 313 -16.59 -27.18 -1.11
CA VAL A 313 -17.43 -26.07 -0.65
C VAL A 313 -16.88 -24.75 -1.16
N MET A 314 -17.71 -23.99 -1.86
CA MET A 314 -17.28 -22.74 -2.51
C MET A 314 -18.35 -21.67 -2.49
N ALA A 315 -17.92 -20.42 -2.69
CA ALA A 315 -18.80 -19.27 -2.88
C ALA A 315 -18.09 -18.16 -3.68
N ASP A 316 -18.89 -17.28 -4.27
CA ASP A 316 -18.42 -16.01 -4.84
C ASP A 316 -18.41 -14.95 -3.73
N GLY A 317 -17.23 -14.39 -3.46
CA GLY A 317 -17.06 -13.26 -2.55
C GLY A 317 -17.00 -11.94 -3.31
N THR A 318 -17.72 -10.94 -2.82
CA THR A 318 -17.70 -9.56 -3.32
C THR A 318 -17.31 -8.59 -2.20
N VAL A 319 -16.26 -7.80 -2.43
CA VAL A 319 -15.79 -6.77 -1.50
C VAL A 319 -15.91 -5.40 -2.15
N ALA A 320 -16.60 -4.48 -1.47
CA ALA A 320 -16.76 -3.11 -1.92
C ALA A 320 -15.40 -2.39 -2.11
N PRO A 321 -15.30 -1.36 -2.97
CA PRO A 321 -14.11 -0.53 -3.03
C PRO A 321 -13.77 0.12 -1.69
N SER A 322 -12.49 0.11 -1.32
CA SER A 322 -12.02 0.94 -0.21
C SER A 322 -12.25 2.42 -0.54
N PRO A 323 -12.38 3.31 0.46
CA PRO A 323 -12.54 4.74 0.23
C PRO A 323 -11.48 5.35 -0.71
N GLU A 324 -10.24 4.89 -0.61
CA GLU A 324 -9.12 5.35 -1.45
C GLU A 324 -9.33 4.96 -2.91
N ARG A 325 -9.79 3.72 -3.14
CA ARG A 325 -10.13 3.26 -4.48
C ARG A 325 -11.35 4.01 -5.00
N ALA A 326 -12.40 4.15 -4.18
CA ALA A 326 -13.63 4.90 -4.48
C ALA A 326 -13.32 6.34 -4.91
N ALA A 327 -12.37 6.99 -4.24
CA ALA A 327 -11.87 8.32 -4.58
C ALA A 327 -11.02 8.37 -5.87
N GLY A 328 -10.72 7.23 -6.50
CA GLY A 328 -9.92 7.16 -7.72
C GLY A 328 -8.44 7.48 -7.50
N ILE A 329 -7.93 7.34 -6.28
CA ILE A 329 -6.53 7.64 -5.98
C ILE A 329 -5.65 6.61 -6.66
N GLN A 330 -4.77 7.12 -7.52
CA GLN A 330 -3.79 6.35 -8.23
C GLN A 330 -2.39 6.75 -7.85
N ARG A 331 -2.12 7.92 -7.26
CA ARG A 331 -0.74 8.39 -7.04
C ARG A 331 -0.67 9.19 -5.76
N VAL A 332 0.50 9.18 -5.14
CA VAL A 332 0.79 10.04 -3.98
C VAL A 332 2.04 10.86 -4.23
N VAL A 333 1.94 12.17 -4.02
CA VAL A 333 3.05 13.11 -4.01
C VAL A 333 3.25 13.62 -2.58
N VAL A 334 4.35 13.22 -1.96
CA VAL A 334 4.77 13.73 -0.64
C VAL A 334 5.73 14.90 -0.85
N ILE A 335 5.44 16.05 -0.24
CA ILE A 335 6.27 17.24 -0.28
C ILE A 335 6.78 17.52 1.14
N ASP A 336 8.07 17.29 1.37
CA ASP A 336 8.76 17.60 2.62
C ASP A 336 9.46 18.96 2.50
N VAL A 337 8.88 20.00 3.10
CA VAL A 337 9.49 21.34 3.18
C VAL A 337 10.28 21.43 4.48
N GLN A 338 11.54 21.00 4.46
CA GLN A 338 12.38 20.97 5.66
C GLN A 338 12.50 22.38 6.25
N GLY A 339 12.27 22.50 7.56
CA GLY A 339 12.35 23.76 8.29
C GLY A 339 11.07 24.59 8.26
N LEU A 340 9.99 24.10 7.63
CA LEU A 340 8.68 24.74 7.68
C LEU A 340 8.05 24.56 9.06
N ARG A 341 7.74 25.69 9.69
CA ARG A 341 7.00 25.78 10.97
C ARG A 341 5.55 26.09 10.66
N SER A 342 4.63 25.50 11.42
CA SER A 342 3.21 25.84 11.30
C SER A 342 2.93 27.33 11.56
N SER A 343 3.64 27.94 12.51
CA SER A 343 3.51 29.37 12.82
C SER A 343 4.02 30.30 11.72
N ALA A 344 4.73 29.78 10.72
CA ALA A 344 5.19 30.56 9.57
C ALA A 344 4.23 30.48 8.36
N ILE A 345 3.18 29.67 8.45
CA ILE A 345 2.17 29.54 7.39
C ILE A 345 1.19 30.70 7.52
N GLY A 346 1.00 31.45 6.44
CA GLY A 346 0.05 32.56 6.39
C GLY A 346 -0.28 32.95 4.96
N ALA A 347 -1.50 33.43 4.71
CA ALA A 347 -2.02 33.65 3.36
C ALA A 347 -1.15 34.58 2.50
N SER A 348 -0.51 35.58 3.10
CA SER A 348 0.38 36.52 2.41
C SER A 348 1.79 35.98 2.16
N THR A 349 2.26 35.02 2.97
CA THR A 349 3.64 34.53 2.95
C THR A 349 3.75 33.19 2.24
N THR A 350 2.75 32.34 2.39
CA THR A 350 2.67 30.99 1.82
C THR A 350 1.31 30.73 1.17
N PRO A 351 0.88 31.52 0.17
CA PRO A 351 -0.46 31.42 -0.43
C PRO A 351 -0.80 30.03 -0.99
N TYR A 352 0.17 29.28 -1.53
CA TYR A 352 -0.12 27.94 -2.05
C TYR A 352 -0.36 26.93 -0.93
N ILE A 353 0.46 26.96 0.13
CA ILE A 353 0.25 26.11 1.32
C ILE A 353 -1.03 26.50 2.06
N SER A 354 -1.35 27.80 2.17
CA SER A 354 -2.60 28.26 2.79
C SER A 354 -3.83 27.79 2.00
N ARG A 355 -3.76 27.75 0.67
CA ARG A 355 -4.84 27.18 -0.16
C ARG A 355 -5.02 25.67 0.06
N MET A 356 -3.93 24.94 0.32
CA MET A 356 -4.01 23.53 0.69
C MET A 356 -4.79 23.33 2.00
N LEU A 357 -4.52 24.16 3.04
CA LEU A 357 -5.28 24.14 4.31
C LEU A 357 -6.78 24.36 4.10
N GLN A 358 -7.14 25.33 3.25
CA GLN A 358 -8.54 25.68 3.00
C GLN A 358 -9.36 24.57 2.31
N ARG A 359 -8.68 23.62 1.65
CA ARG A 359 -9.29 22.61 0.76
C ARG A 359 -9.02 21.17 1.18
N GLY A 360 -8.35 20.94 2.31
CA GLY A 360 -7.80 19.63 2.65
C GLY A 360 -8.02 19.23 4.09
N ALA A 361 -7.65 17.99 4.40
CA ALA A 361 -7.50 17.53 5.77
C ALA A 361 -6.13 18.01 6.29
N PHE A 362 -6.07 18.65 7.45
CA PHE A 362 -4.81 19.17 7.95
C PHE A 362 -4.68 19.12 9.47
N THR A 363 -3.45 19.17 9.95
CA THR A 363 -3.16 19.68 11.28
C THR A 363 -1.92 20.56 11.23
N LEU A 364 -1.95 21.63 12.02
CA LEU A 364 -0.81 22.49 12.25
C LEU A 364 -0.04 22.10 13.52
N ASN A 365 -0.48 21.07 14.25
CA ASN A 365 0.12 20.67 15.52
C ASN A 365 0.70 19.25 15.53
N ALA A 366 1.07 18.72 14.36
CA ALA A 366 1.82 17.47 14.31
C ALA A 366 3.21 17.61 14.96
N ARG A 367 3.80 16.46 15.25
CA ARG A 367 5.15 16.33 15.83
C ARG A 367 6.10 15.61 14.87
N THR A 368 7.37 15.94 14.88
CA THR A 368 8.40 15.07 14.28
C THR A 368 8.66 13.85 15.17
N ASP A 369 9.44 12.88 14.68
CA ASP A 369 9.75 11.68 15.45
C ASP A 369 10.74 11.98 16.59
N ALA A 370 10.44 11.45 17.78
CA ALA A 370 11.21 11.63 19.01
C ALA A 370 11.53 13.10 19.39
N GLN A 371 10.77 14.08 18.88
CA GLN A 371 11.02 15.52 19.07
C GLN A 371 12.44 15.93 18.66
N ARG A 372 13.01 15.23 17.68
CA ARG A 372 14.31 15.61 17.14
C ARG A 372 14.15 16.83 16.23
N ARG A 373 15.04 17.79 16.45
CA ARG A 373 15.12 19.06 15.73
C ARG A 373 15.58 18.91 14.27
N THR A 374 16.20 17.78 13.91
CA THR A 374 16.98 17.62 12.67
C THR A 374 16.19 16.91 11.56
N ALA A 375 16.31 17.40 10.33
CA ALA A 375 15.51 16.93 9.20
C ALA A 375 15.78 15.48 8.79
N LEU A 376 17.05 15.05 8.74
CA LEU A 376 17.41 13.74 8.20
C LEU A 376 16.78 12.55 8.96
N PRO A 377 16.87 12.43 10.30
CA PRO A 377 16.21 11.36 11.03
C PRO A 377 14.71 11.28 10.75
N ASN A 378 14.04 12.44 10.78
CA ASN A 378 12.60 12.52 10.59
C ASN A 378 12.19 12.21 9.14
N THR A 379 13.04 12.54 8.15
CA THR A 379 12.85 12.12 6.76
C THR A 379 12.77 10.58 6.68
N ILE A 380 13.68 9.88 7.35
CA ILE A 380 13.65 8.41 7.37
C ILE A 380 12.40 7.89 8.10
N SER A 381 11.95 8.55 9.17
CA SER A 381 10.66 8.23 9.81
C SER A 381 9.46 8.43 8.89
N ILE A 382 9.41 9.51 8.10
CA ILE A 382 8.35 9.77 7.11
C ILE A 382 8.32 8.67 6.05
N LEU A 383 9.48 8.19 5.60
CA LEU A 383 9.59 7.16 4.57
C LEU A 383 9.26 5.75 5.08
N SER A 384 9.62 5.44 6.33
CA SER A 384 9.56 4.08 6.89
C SER A 384 8.41 3.84 7.88
N GLY A 385 7.79 4.90 8.40
CA GLY A 385 6.84 4.81 9.51
C GLY A 385 7.48 4.31 10.82
N ARG A 386 8.81 4.27 10.89
CA ARG A 386 9.55 3.81 12.07
C ARG A 386 10.05 4.99 12.91
N PRO A 387 10.20 4.81 14.22
CA PRO A 387 10.80 5.84 15.05
C PRO A 387 12.32 5.88 14.83
N VAL A 388 12.99 6.86 15.43
CA VAL A 388 14.44 7.01 15.33
C VAL A 388 15.17 6.00 16.22
N ARG A 389 14.68 5.77 17.45
CA ARG A 389 15.36 4.92 18.44
C ARG A 389 15.22 3.44 18.09
N THR A 390 16.34 2.74 17.90
CA THR A 390 16.37 1.29 17.62
C THR A 390 15.74 0.46 18.72
N SER A 391 15.89 0.86 20.00
CA SER A 391 15.22 0.22 21.14
C SER A 391 13.69 0.26 21.09
N LYS A 392 13.10 1.10 20.23
CA LYS A 392 11.66 1.13 19.95
C LYS A 392 11.33 0.62 18.54
N GLY A 393 12.17 -0.26 17.99
CA GLY A 393 12.04 -0.78 16.62
C GLY A 393 12.43 0.20 15.51
N GLY A 394 13.15 1.27 15.87
CA GLY A 394 13.48 2.38 14.97
C GLY A 394 14.59 2.14 13.94
N HIS A 395 14.78 3.14 13.08
CA HIS A 395 15.72 3.09 11.96
C HIS A 395 17.17 3.51 12.33
N GLY A 396 17.42 4.02 13.54
CA GLY A 396 18.76 4.26 14.09
C GLY A 396 19.54 5.45 13.53
N VAL A 397 19.01 6.19 12.54
CA VAL A 397 19.66 7.40 12.01
C VAL A 397 19.40 8.55 12.97
N ARG A 398 20.42 8.96 13.72
CA ARG A 398 20.30 9.94 14.81
C ARG A 398 20.91 11.31 14.48
N THR A 399 21.70 11.41 13.41
CA THR A 399 22.50 12.58 13.06
C THR A 399 21.81 13.50 12.05
N ALA A 400 22.12 14.80 12.09
CA ALA A 400 21.66 15.75 11.06
C ALA A 400 22.38 15.56 9.72
N ARG A 401 23.64 15.11 9.78
CA ARG A 401 24.48 14.86 8.61
C ARG A 401 24.39 13.40 8.17
N ASP A 402 24.55 13.16 6.88
CA ASP A 402 24.67 11.84 6.28
C ASP A 402 25.86 11.10 6.94
N PRO A 403 25.61 10.00 7.67
CA PRO A 403 26.68 9.23 8.32
C PRO A 403 27.49 8.37 7.34
N ARG A 404 27.27 8.48 6.02
CA ARG A 404 27.95 7.74 4.94
C ARG A 404 27.82 6.21 5.03
N VAL A 405 26.84 5.72 5.80
CA VAL A 405 26.42 4.31 5.88
C VAL A 405 24.95 4.16 5.50
N THR A 406 24.46 2.95 5.26
CA THR A 406 23.02 2.73 4.98
C THR A 406 22.18 2.85 6.24
N VAL A 407 20.89 3.14 6.08
CA VAL A 407 19.92 3.03 7.18
C VAL A 407 19.90 1.60 7.71
N HIS A 408 20.01 0.59 6.84
CA HIS A 408 20.03 -0.82 7.24
C HIS A 408 21.16 -1.11 8.25
N LYS A 409 22.36 -0.58 7.99
CA LYS A 409 23.50 -0.72 8.90
C LYS A 409 23.25 -0.03 10.25
N LYS A 410 22.61 1.15 10.25
CA LYS A 410 22.24 1.85 11.50
C LYS A 410 21.14 1.15 12.30
N ALA A 411 20.25 0.44 11.63
CA ALA A 411 19.16 -0.30 12.27
C ALA A 411 19.56 -1.72 12.70
N GLY A 412 20.69 -2.25 12.20
CA GLY A 412 21.08 -3.65 12.37
C GLY A 412 20.22 -4.64 11.56
N GLN A 413 19.40 -4.13 10.64
CA GLN A 413 18.41 -4.93 9.90
C GLN A 413 17.89 -4.16 8.68
N TYR A 414 17.18 -4.86 7.78
CA TYR A 414 16.48 -4.19 6.70
C TYR A 414 15.38 -3.24 7.21
N VAL A 415 15.29 -2.06 6.59
CA VAL A 415 14.29 -1.04 6.91
C VAL A 415 13.51 -0.73 5.65
N SER A 416 12.32 -1.31 5.57
CA SER A 416 11.37 -1.06 4.50
C SER A 416 10.81 0.36 4.56
N THR A 417 10.41 0.87 3.41
CA THR A 417 9.79 2.17 3.19
C THR A 417 8.58 2.07 2.28
N ILE A 418 7.88 3.19 2.09
CA ILE A 418 6.86 3.36 1.04
C ILE A 418 7.37 2.96 -0.36
N PHE A 419 8.68 3.10 -0.61
CA PHE A 419 9.27 2.72 -1.88
C PHE A 419 9.33 1.20 -2.05
N ASP A 420 9.68 0.46 -0.98
CA ASP A 420 9.71 -1.00 -1.01
C ASP A 420 8.34 -1.58 -1.31
N ILE A 421 7.32 -1.19 -0.57
CA ILE A 421 5.97 -1.76 -0.72
C ILE A 421 5.34 -1.45 -2.09
N SER A 422 5.72 -0.32 -2.70
CA SER A 422 5.26 0.04 -4.05
C SER A 422 6.05 -0.70 -5.12
N HIS A 423 7.39 -0.68 -5.00
CA HIS A 423 8.30 -1.28 -5.98
C HIS A 423 8.15 -2.78 -6.07
N ASN A 424 7.96 -3.48 -4.93
CA ASN A 424 7.74 -4.92 -4.90
C ASN A 424 6.48 -5.37 -5.67
N LEU A 425 5.58 -4.43 -6.01
CA LEU A 425 4.39 -4.67 -6.83
C LEU A 425 4.53 -4.05 -8.24
N GLY A 426 5.77 -3.86 -8.72
CA GLY A 426 6.08 -3.32 -10.05
C GLY A 426 5.77 -1.83 -10.22
N MET A 427 5.45 -1.11 -9.14
CA MET A 427 5.06 0.30 -9.23
C MET A 427 6.30 1.20 -9.31
N ARG A 428 6.26 2.20 -10.19
CA ARG A 428 7.33 3.22 -10.30
C ARG A 428 7.36 4.12 -9.07
N THR A 429 8.57 4.36 -8.56
CA THR A 429 8.83 5.22 -7.40
C THR A 429 9.84 6.31 -7.75
N ALA A 430 9.70 7.50 -7.18
CA ALA A 430 10.58 8.63 -7.47
C ALA A 430 10.94 9.44 -6.22
N PHE A 431 12.23 9.76 -6.07
CA PHE A 431 12.76 10.58 -4.99
C PHE A 431 13.55 11.77 -5.54
N TYR A 432 13.09 12.99 -5.24
CA TYR A 432 13.74 14.24 -5.64
C TYR A 432 14.10 15.00 -4.39
N SER A 433 15.37 15.35 -4.21
CA SER A 433 15.78 16.11 -3.04
C SER A 433 16.74 17.24 -3.41
N GLY A 434 16.45 18.40 -2.84
CA GLY A 434 17.36 19.54 -2.78
C GLY A 434 18.29 19.52 -1.56
N ASP A 435 18.23 18.46 -0.73
CA ASP A 435 19.06 18.28 0.46
C ASP A 435 20.20 17.28 0.21
N PRO A 436 21.47 17.72 0.26
CA PRO A 436 22.61 16.81 0.10
C PRO A 436 22.73 15.76 1.20
N GLN A 437 22.12 15.95 2.38
CA GLN A 437 22.14 14.93 3.45
C GLN A 437 21.29 13.70 3.11
N SER A 438 20.39 13.81 2.12
CA SER A 438 19.54 12.71 1.67
C SER A 438 20.22 11.71 0.72
N LYS A 439 21.53 11.85 0.49
CA LYS A 439 22.35 10.81 -0.17
C LYS A 439 22.17 9.43 0.46
N ILE A 440 21.97 9.36 1.79
CA ILE A 440 21.67 8.10 2.49
C ILE A 440 20.42 7.39 1.94
N VAL A 441 19.38 8.10 1.51
CA VAL A 441 18.17 7.49 0.93
C VAL A 441 18.54 6.76 -0.36
N THR A 442 19.20 7.47 -1.28
CA THR A 442 19.59 6.91 -2.59
C THR A 442 20.61 5.78 -2.49
N ARG A 443 21.44 5.77 -1.44
CA ARG A 443 22.41 4.71 -1.15
C ARG A 443 21.73 3.48 -0.55
N THR A 444 20.86 3.68 0.44
CA THR A 444 20.20 2.62 1.22
C THR A 444 19.30 1.77 0.33
N TRP A 445 18.46 2.38 -0.50
CA TRP A 445 17.51 1.68 -1.37
C TRP A 445 18.02 1.58 -2.82
N SER A 446 19.34 1.42 -2.99
CA SER A 446 20.01 1.22 -4.28
C SER A 446 19.96 -0.25 -4.74
N LYS A 447 20.36 -0.53 -5.99
CA LYS A 447 20.56 -1.93 -6.48
C LYS A 447 21.43 -2.77 -5.54
N LYS A 448 22.44 -2.17 -4.89
CA LYS A 448 23.39 -2.87 -4.01
C LYS A 448 22.80 -3.21 -2.63
N TYR A 449 21.99 -2.31 -2.06
CA TYR A 449 21.59 -2.40 -0.65
C TYR A 449 20.09 -2.59 -0.44
N GLY A 450 19.26 -2.34 -1.46
CA GLY A 450 17.82 -2.60 -1.39
C GLY A 450 17.52 -4.09 -1.25
N GLY A 451 16.34 -4.43 -0.71
CA GLY A 451 15.93 -5.81 -0.48
C GLY A 451 15.51 -6.51 -1.76
N ALA A 452 15.44 -7.85 -1.74
CA ALA A 452 14.71 -8.59 -2.76
C ALA A 452 13.20 -8.25 -2.69
N ASP A 453 12.48 -8.48 -3.77
CA ASP A 453 11.02 -8.42 -3.76
C ASP A 453 10.50 -9.70 -3.08
N THR A 454 9.93 -9.57 -1.88
CA THR A 454 9.49 -10.71 -1.07
C THR A 454 8.08 -11.20 -1.45
N TYR A 455 7.46 -10.53 -2.41
CA TYR A 455 6.14 -10.83 -2.95
C TYR A 455 6.00 -10.22 -4.35
N GLY A 456 5.15 -10.81 -5.19
CA GLY A 456 4.97 -10.41 -6.57
C GLY A 456 6.09 -10.90 -7.50
N ALA A 457 6.14 -10.32 -8.70
CA ALA A 457 7.26 -10.51 -9.62
C ALA A 457 8.52 -9.82 -9.06
N ASP A 458 9.70 -10.37 -9.35
CA ASP A 458 10.96 -9.73 -8.96
C ASP A 458 11.29 -8.55 -9.90
N ASN A 459 11.10 -7.33 -9.41
CA ASN A 459 11.43 -6.09 -10.10
C ASN A 459 12.86 -5.62 -9.78
N GLY A 460 13.61 -6.44 -9.05
CA GLY A 460 14.98 -6.17 -8.64
C GLY A 460 15.10 -5.29 -7.40
N ARG A 461 16.34 -5.12 -6.96
CA ARG A 461 16.64 -4.52 -5.65
C ARG A 461 16.63 -2.99 -5.65
N HIS A 462 16.53 -2.33 -6.81
CA HIS A 462 16.66 -0.88 -6.92
C HIS A 462 15.32 -0.17 -6.67
N LYS A 463 14.92 -0.03 -5.40
CA LYS A 463 13.57 0.43 -5.00
C LYS A 463 13.19 1.85 -5.42
N LEU A 464 14.13 2.63 -5.99
CA LEU A 464 13.91 3.98 -6.51
C LEU A 464 14.06 3.97 -8.02
N SER A 465 12.93 3.96 -8.75
CA SER A 465 12.96 3.99 -10.23
C SER A 465 13.56 5.29 -10.77
N ARG A 466 13.37 6.41 -10.04
CA ARG A 466 13.96 7.71 -10.35
C ARG A 466 14.52 8.37 -9.10
N LYS A 467 15.72 8.94 -9.21
CA LYS A 467 16.33 9.74 -8.14
C LYS A 467 17.04 10.99 -8.65
N VAL A 468 16.87 12.11 -7.96
CA VAL A 468 17.58 13.37 -8.22
C VAL A 468 18.05 13.97 -6.91
N LEU A 469 19.34 14.27 -6.81
CA LEU A 469 19.93 15.03 -5.72
C LEU A 469 20.56 16.29 -6.33
N SER A 470 19.93 17.45 -6.14
CA SER A 470 20.35 18.71 -6.74
C SER A 470 20.01 19.90 -5.83
N SER A 471 19.74 21.08 -6.37
CA SER A 471 19.11 22.17 -5.60
C SER A 471 17.61 21.95 -5.49
N ASP A 472 16.93 22.65 -4.58
CA ASP A 472 15.45 22.61 -4.50
C ASP A 472 14.81 22.92 -5.87
N THR A 473 15.38 23.85 -6.64
CA THR A 473 14.88 24.19 -7.98
C THR A 473 15.13 23.08 -8.99
N GLY A 474 16.29 22.42 -8.94
CA GLY A 474 16.58 21.25 -9.80
C GLY A 474 15.65 20.06 -9.47
N ALA A 475 15.45 19.79 -8.17
CA ALA A 475 14.58 18.72 -7.70
C ALA A 475 13.13 18.93 -8.14
N VAL A 476 12.60 20.15 -7.96
CA VAL A 476 11.23 20.52 -8.37
C VAL A 476 11.09 20.50 -9.89
N ARG A 477 12.07 20.99 -10.64
CA ARG A 477 12.04 20.94 -12.12
C ARG A 477 11.98 19.49 -12.62
N ALA A 478 12.80 18.61 -12.07
CA ALA A 478 12.80 17.20 -12.44
C ALA A 478 11.48 16.51 -12.04
N ALA A 479 10.98 16.75 -10.83
CA ALA A 479 9.70 16.21 -10.38
C ALA A 479 8.54 16.66 -11.28
N ARG A 480 8.48 17.94 -11.66
CA ARG A 480 7.47 18.47 -12.59
C ARG A 480 7.55 17.82 -13.98
N SER A 481 8.76 17.64 -14.51
CA SER A 481 8.96 16.95 -15.79
C SER A 481 8.44 15.52 -15.75
N ASP A 482 8.73 14.77 -14.68
CA ASP A 482 8.27 13.39 -14.54
C ASP A 482 6.76 13.33 -14.28
N LEU A 483 6.20 14.25 -13.48
CA LEU A 483 4.74 14.37 -13.30
C LEU A 483 3.99 14.65 -14.61
N ALA A 484 4.59 15.40 -15.54
CA ALA A 484 4.01 15.67 -16.85
C ALA A 484 4.12 14.48 -17.81
N LYS A 485 5.25 13.75 -17.78
CA LYS A 485 5.57 12.74 -18.81
C LYS A 485 5.32 11.30 -18.39
N LYS A 486 5.78 10.93 -17.18
CA LYS A 486 5.80 9.55 -16.68
C LYS A 486 5.59 9.54 -15.15
N PRO A 487 4.41 9.99 -14.67
CA PRO A 487 4.18 10.20 -13.26
C PRO A 487 4.31 8.88 -12.47
N ALA A 488 5.21 8.87 -11.49
CA ALA A 488 5.42 7.73 -10.62
C ALA A 488 4.22 7.51 -9.69
N ARG A 489 4.07 6.27 -9.21
CA ARG A 489 3.00 5.89 -8.26
C ARG A 489 3.22 6.54 -6.89
N VAL A 490 4.47 6.61 -6.46
CA VAL A 490 4.93 7.37 -5.29
C VAL A 490 5.99 8.36 -5.73
N THR A 491 5.77 9.64 -5.45
CA THR A 491 6.75 10.71 -5.65
C THR A 491 7.04 11.40 -4.33
N PHE A 492 8.29 11.46 -3.93
CA PHE A 492 8.73 12.22 -2.75
C PHE A 492 9.61 13.38 -3.20
N VAL A 493 9.20 14.61 -2.89
CA VAL A 493 9.95 15.84 -3.18
C VAL A 493 10.37 16.49 -1.88
N GLN A 494 11.67 16.69 -1.70
CA GLN A 494 12.24 17.27 -0.51
C GLN A 494 12.93 18.60 -0.81
N LEU A 495 12.50 19.65 -0.11
CA LEU A 495 13.05 21.00 -0.21
C LEU A 495 13.85 21.30 1.05
N GLY A 496 15.17 21.41 0.93
CA GLY A 496 16.07 21.58 2.08
C GLY A 496 16.60 23.00 2.25
N GLY A 497 16.31 23.91 1.31
CA GLY A 497 16.83 25.28 1.33
C GLY A 497 16.41 26.06 2.56
N LEU A 498 15.15 25.91 3.00
CA LEU A 498 14.62 26.63 4.15
C LEU A 498 15.32 26.23 5.45
N ASP A 499 15.41 24.94 5.78
CA ASP A 499 16.15 24.43 6.95
C ASP A 499 17.62 24.86 6.95
N ARG A 500 18.30 24.77 5.80
CA ARG A 500 19.71 25.18 5.68
C ARG A 500 19.91 26.67 5.90
N THR A 501 19.05 27.51 5.33
CA THR A 501 19.11 28.96 5.57
C THR A 501 18.79 29.27 7.02
N ALA A 502 17.75 28.64 7.58
CA ALA A 502 17.32 28.87 8.94
C ALA A 502 18.39 28.48 9.97
N SER A 503 19.09 27.37 9.72
CA SER A 503 20.20 26.90 10.56
C SER A 503 21.42 27.82 10.55
N LYS A 504 21.59 28.65 9.52
CA LYS A 504 22.73 29.58 9.38
C LYS A 504 22.38 31.03 9.73
N LYS A 505 21.15 31.45 9.45
CA LYS A 505 20.72 32.87 9.50
C LYS A 505 19.56 33.12 10.46
N GLY A 506 19.14 32.09 11.20
CA GLY A 506 18.03 32.17 12.14
C GLY A 506 16.69 31.76 11.52
N TRP A 507 15.75 31.41 12.40
CA TRP A 507 14.48 30.78 12.06
C TRP A 507 13.29 31.75 12.01
N LYS A 508 13.61 33.04 11.91
CA LYS A 508 12.70 34.19 11.81
C LYS A 508 13.39 35.25 10.93
N GLY A 509 12.70 36.34 10.65
CA GLY A 509 13.27 37.50 9.93
C GLY A 509 13.34 37.34 8.40
N GLY A 510 13.94 38.35 7.75
CA GLY A 510 13.89 38.51 6.29
C GLY A 510 14.51 37.36 5.49
N ALA A 511 15.65 36.82 5.93
CA ALA A 511 16.33 35.70 5.25
C ALA A 511 15.48 34.42 5.25
N TYR A 512 14.86 34.08 6.39
CA TYR A 512 13.94 32.95 6.51
C TYR A 512 12.70 33.18 5.65
N SER A 513 12.06 34.35 5.76
CA SER A 513 10.86 34.70 5.00
C SER A 513 11.08 34.66 3.49
N LYS A 514 12.22 35.17 2.98
CA LYS A 514 12.56 35.15 1.56
C LYS A 514 12.65 33.74 1.00
N VAL A 515 13.30 32.82 1.73
CA VAL A 515 13.42 31.41 1.30
C VAL A 515 12.11 30.66 1.47
N LEU A 516 11.32 30.98 2.50
CA LEU A 516 9.98 30.41 2.69
C LEU A 516 9.05 30.76 1.53
N LYS A 517 9.00 32.03 1.11
CA LYS A 517 8.23 32.46 -0.08
C LYS A 517 8.68 31.73 -1.35
N ARG A 518 9.98 31.43 -1.49
CA ARG A 518 10.50 30.64 -2.62
C ARG A 518 10.04 29.18 -2.54
N ALA A 519 10.09 28.56 -1.36
CA ALA A 519 9.62 27.20 -1.16
C ALA A 519 8.11 27.08 -1.46
N ASP A 520 7.30 28.04 -1.02
CA ASP A 520 5.86 28.08 -1.34
C ASP A 520 5.59 28.18 -2.84
N ARG A 521 6.34 29.02 -3.58
CA ARG A 521 6.25 29.05 -5.06
C ARG A 521 6.63 27.71 -5.70
N GLN A 522 7.59 27.00 -5.13
CA GLN A 522 7.97 25.66 -5.60
C GLN A 522 6.85 24.63 -5.35
N VAL A 523 6.22 24.67 -4.17
CA VAL A 523 5.00 23.89 -3.87
C VAL A 523 3.92 24.20 -4.91
N GLY A 524 3.61 25.48 -5.13
CA GLY A 524 2.63 25.90 -6.14
C GLY A 524 2.93 25.36 -7.54
N SER A 525 4.20 25.36 -7.95
CA SER A 525 4.59 24.81 -9.25
C SER A 525 4.40 23.29 -9.39
N LEU A 526 4.52 22.54 -8.29
CA LEU A 526 4.22 21.10 -8.26
C LEU A 526 2.71 20.87 -8.33
N LEU A 527 1.94 21.60 -7.53
CA LEU A 527 0.47 21.55 -7.53
C LEU A 527 -0.09 21.86 -8.93
N ASN A 528 0.44 22.90 -9.59
CA ASN A 528 0.04 23.25 -10.95
C ASN A 528 0.42 22.17 -11.97
N ALA A 529 1.56 21.49 -11.81
CA ALA A 529 1.95 20.39 -12.69
C ALA A 529 1.03 19.17 -12.54
N ILE A 530 0.53 18.92 -11.33
CA ILE A 530 -0.49 17.89 -11.07
C ILE A 530 -1.82 18.31 -11.70
N ALA A 531 -2.30 19.53 -11.43
CA ALA A 531 -3.61 19.99 -11.89
C ALA A 531 -3.71 20.09 -13.42
N ARG A 532 -2.62 20.41 -14.13
CA ARG A 532 -2.60 20.57 -15.60
C ARG A 532 -2.49 19.26 -16.37
N ASN A 533 -2.16 18.15 -15.72
CA ASN A 533 -2.04 16.86 -16.38
C ASN A 533 -3.27 16.01 -16.07
N SER A 534 -4.08 15.70 -17.08
CA SER A 534 -5.30 14.90 -16.91
C SER A 534 -5.04 13.50 -16.34
N ALA A 535 -3.83 12.96 -16.50
CA ALA A 535 -3.45 11.68 -15.91
C ALA A 535 -3.26 11.77 -14.38
N THR A 536 -3.04 12.95 -13.80
CA THR A 536 -2.73 13.14 -12.38
C THR A 536 -3.75 14.02 -11.64
N ALA A 537 -4.41 14.96 -12.31
CA ALA A 537 -5.29 15.97 -11.70
C ALA A 537 -6.40 15.38 -10.82
N SER A 538 -7.09 14.32 -11.28
CA SER A 538 -8.20 13.67 -10.55
C SER A 538 -7.81 12.38 -9.84
N SER A 539 -6.52 12.06 -9.76
CA SER A 539 -6.06 10.77 -9.23
C SER A 539 -4.82 10.85 -8.33
N THR A 540 -4.43 12.06 -7.93
CA THR A 540 -3.23 12.29 -7.12
C THR A 540 -3.58 12.86 -5.76
N LEU A 541 -3.21 12.13 -4.72
CA LEU A 541 -3.16 12.63 -3.35
C LEU A 541 -1.84 13.40 -3.14
N VAL A 542 -1.91 14.59 -2.56
CA VAL A 542 -0.75 15.39 -2.17
C VAL A 542 -0.68 15.46 -0.65
N VAL A 543 0.46 15.07 -0.09
CA VAL A 543 0.74 15.19 1.35
C VAL A 543 1.89 16.18 1.53
N LEU A 544 1.63 17.33 2.12
CA LEU A 544 2.65 18.31 2.48
C LEU A 544 2.98 18.21 3.97
N THR A 545 4.27 18.19 4.30
CA THR A 545 4.76 18.10 5.67
C THR A 545 6.09 18.84 5.86
N SER A 546 6.59 18.84 7.08
CA SER A 546 7.96 19.21 7.40
C SER A 546 8.67 18.15 8.26
N SER A 547 9.86 17.74 7.86
CA SER A 547 10.74 16.87 8.66
C SER A 547 11.52 17.64 9.74
N SER A 548 11.43 18.96 9.82
CA SER A 548 12.03 19.77 10.89
C SER A 548 11.28 21.08 11.16
N GLY A 549 11.05 21.41 12.43
CA GLY A 549 10.56 22.74 12.85
C GLY A 549 11.68 23.65 13.37
N GLY A 550 12.93 23.18 13.37
CA GLY A 550 14.09 23.88 13.94
C GLY A 550 14.20 23.83 15.48
N PRO A 551 15.27 24.41 16.05
CA PRO A 551 15.67 24.17 17.43
C PRO A 551 14.62 24.56 18.47
N ALA A 552 14.08 25.77 18.38
CA ALA A 552 13.08 26.29 19.33
C ALA A 552 11.78 25.46 19.35
N SER A 553 11.41 24.87 18.22
CA SER A 553 10.23 24.02 18.13
C SER A 553 10.44 22.65 18.76
N LEU A 554 11.68 22.14 18.85
CA LEU A 554 11.94 20.74 19.18
C LEU A 554 11.10 19.75 18.34
N GLY A 555 10.82 20.11 17.08
CA GLY A 555 9.97 19.29 16.21
C GLY A 555 8.48 19.33 16.56
N ARG A 556 8.03 20.31 17.34
CA ARG A 556 6.62 20.63 17.61
C ARG A 556 6.07 21.59 16.55
N GLY A 557 4.76 21.54 16.31
CA GLY A 557 4.09 22.49 15.42
C GLY A 557 4.62 22.41 13.99
N VAL A 558 4.74 21.20 13.46
CA VAL A 558 4.95 20.98 12.02
C VAL A 558 3.62 20.70 11.34
N PRO A 559 3.43 21.12 10.09
CA PRO A 559 2.20 20.86 9.36
C PRO A 559 2.15 19.41 8.86
N ILE A 560 0.95 18.82 8.85
CA ILE A 560 0.59 17.73 7.93
C ILE A 560 -0.65 18.22 7.20
N ILE A 561 -0.60 18.31 5.87
CA ILE A 561 -1.69 18.78 5.03
C ILE A 561 -1.90 17.77 3.91
N VAL A 562 -3.14 17.35 3.72
CA VAL A 562 -3.53 16.35 2.73
C VAL A 562 -4.59 16.97 1.82
N ASN A 563 -4.36 16.90 0.51
CA ASN A 563 -5.32 17.33 -0.52
C ASN A 563 -5.37 16.29 -1.63
N GLY A 564 -6.50 16.21 -2.31
CA GLY A 564 -6.67 15.33 -3.46
C GLY A 564 -8.12 14.85 -3.59
N PRO A 565 -8.37 13.93 -4.52
CA PRO A 565 -9.69 13.32 -4.71
C PRO A 565 -10.22 12.69 -3.42
N GLY A 566 -11.49 12.94 -3.10
CA GLY A 566 -12.19 12.37 -1.95
C GLY A 566 -11.73 12.85 -0.56
N VAL A 567 -10.75 13.76 -0.48
CA VAL A 567 -10.23 14.23 0.82
C VAL A 567 -11.25 15.10 1.53
N VAL A 568 -11.56 14.74 2.77
CA VAL A 568 -12.45 15.51 3.65
C VAL A 568 -11.71 16.72 4.18
N LYS A 569 -12.29 17.91 3.99
CA LYS A 569 -11.78 19.13 4.61
C LYS A 569 -12.01 19.06 6.13
N GLY A 570 -10.96 19.25 6.93
CA GLY A 570 -11.10 19.30 8.37
C GLY A 570 -9.79 19.14 9.14
N ASP A 571 -9.86 19.31 10.48
CA ASP A 571 -8.74 19.01 11.36
C ASP A 571 -8.53 17.49 11.43
N LEU A 572 -7.30 17.03 11.14
CA LEU A 572 -6.93 15.62 11.24
C LEU A 572 -7.17 15.04 12.63
N TYR A 573 -7.07 15.82 13.71
CA TYR A 573 -7.41 15.34 15.04
C TYR A 573 -8.93 15.14 15.23
N ALA A 574 -9.75 15.99 14.63
CA ALA A 574 -11.21 15.85 14.68
C ALA A 574 -11.68 14.63 13.86
N LEU A 575 -11.08 14.43 12.69
CA LEU A 575 -11.34 13.28 11.82
C LEU A 575 -10.85 11.95 12.43
N ASN A 576 -9.90 12.01 13.36
CA ASN A 576 -9.22 10.83 13.91
C ASN A 576 -9.14 10.89 15.43
N ARG A 577 -10.28 10.66 16.10
CA ARG A 577 -10.43 10.72 17.55
C ARG A 577 -9.51 9.79 18.34
N GLY A 578 -8.90 8.80 17.70
CA GLY A 578 -7.84 7.96 18.28
C GLY A 578 -6.50 8.68 18.52
N TYR A 579 -6.32 9.87 17.94
CA TYR A 579 -5.16 10.74 18.18
C TYR A 579 -5.54 11.92 19.07
N THR A 580 -4.59 12.39 19.88
CA THR A 580 -4.78 13.50 20.80
C THR A 580 -3.95 14.69 20.37
N ASN A 581 -4.60 15.85 20.23
CA ASN A 581 -3.93 17.11 19.91
C ASN A 581 -3.05 17.52 21.11
N PRO A 582 -1.71 17.61 20.95
CA PRO A 582 -0.81 17.83 22.09
C PRO A 582 -0.73 19.29 22.55
N GLY A 583 -1.50 20.21 21.94
CA GLY A 583 -1.41 21.65 22.22
C GLY A 583 0.03 22.18 22.20
N ALA A 584 0.33 23.09 23.13
CA ALA A 584 1.68 23.60 23.35
C ALA A 584 2.58 22.63 24.14
N ALA A 585 2.03 21.54 24.71
CA ALA A 585 2.75 20.67 25.63
C ALA A 585 3.96 20.00 24.97
N ALA A 586 5.10 20.07 25.64
CA ALA A 586 6.30 19.35 25.25
C ALA A 586 6.08 17.84 25.37
N ASN A 587 5.60 17.36 26.52
CA ASN A 587 5.27 15.96 26.75
C ASN A 587 3.78 15.89 27.13
N PRO A 588 2.87 15.60 26.19
CA PRO A 588 1.45 15.45 26.52
C PRO A 588 1.28 14.29 27.50
N ALA A 589 0.60 14.54 28.63
CA ALA A 589 0.43 13.57 29.71
C ALA A 589 -0.44 12.36 29.31
N LYS A 590 -1.33 12.51 28.31
CA LYS A 590 -2.20 11.46 27.79
C LYS A 590 -2.32 11.54 26.26
N GLY A 591 -2.48 10.37 25.63
CA GLY A 591 -2.80 10.25 24.21
C GLY A 591 -1.61 10.26 23.25
N THR A 592 -1.88 9.87 22.00
CA THR A 592 -0.85 9.79 20.95
C THR A 592 -0.98 10.97 20.00
N PRO A 593 0.02 11.88 19.91
CA PRO A 593 -0.02 12.94 18.91
C PRO A 593 0.25 12.38 17.51
N LEU A 594 -0.33 13.02 16.49
CA LEU A 594 0.06 12.77 15.10
C LEU A 594 1.53 13.10 14.90
N ARG A 595 2.30 12.09 14.50
CA ARG A 595 3.72 12.23 14.16
C ARG A 595 3.91 12.14 12.67
N THR A 596 4.86 12.86 12.10
CA THR A 596 5.11 12.84 10.65
C THR A 596 5.42 11.45 10.08
N GLY A 597 5.85 10.50 10.93
CA GLY A 597 5.98 9.09 10.54
C GLY A 597 4.68 8.41 10.10
N VAL A 598 3.50 8.93 10.46
CA VAL A 598 2.20 8.37 10.00
C VAL A 598 2.04 8.42 8.49
N ILE A 599 2.76 9.33 7.83
CA ILE A 599 2.70 9.56 6.37
C ILE A 599 3.07 8.29 5.60
N ALA A 600 3.97 7.45 6.11
CA ALA A 600 4.34 6.21 5.44
C ALA A 600 3.13 5.30 5.19
N ASN A 601 2.32 5.06 6.23
CA ASN A 601 1.14 4.20 6.11
C ASN A 601 -0.07 4.93 5.56
N LEU A 602 -0.13 6.27 5.63
CA LEU A 602 -1.11 7.05 4.87
C LEU A 602 -0.89 6.87 3.36
N VAL A 603 0.35 6.94 2.89
CA VAL A 603 0.71 6.70 1.48
C VAL A 603 0.37 5.26 1.08
N ALA A 604 0.66 4.28 1.96
CA ALA A 604 0.33 2.88 1.70
C ALA A 604 -1.19 2.67 1.54
N ALA A 605 -1.98 3.18 2.50
CA ALA A 605 -3.44 3.10 2.46
C ALA A 605 -4.00 3.75 1.19
N ALA A 606 -3.56 4.98 0.88
CA ALA A 606 -3.96 5.74 -0.31
C ALA A 606 -3.73 5.01 -1.63
N LEU A 607 -2.85 4.01 -1.66
CA LEU A 607 -2.51 3.21 -2.84
C LEU A 607 -3.03 1.76 -2.76
N SER A 608 -3.87 1.45 -1.77
CA SER A 608 -4.32 0.08 -1.46
C SER A 608 -3.14 -0.89 -1.35
N LEU A 609 -2.10 -0.46 -0.62
CA LEU A 609 -0.90 -1.24 -0.35
C LEU A 609 -0.88 -1.72 1.11
N PRO A 610 -0.21 -2.85 1.39
CA PRO A 610 0.03 -3.26 2.77
C PRO A 610 0.83 -2.18 3.50
N ARG A 611 0.67 -2.11 4.83
CA ARG A 611 1.48 -1.22 5.67
C ARG A 611 2.97 -1.48 5.47
N VAL A 612 3.79 -0.46 5.72
CA VAL A 612 5.24 -0.62 5.64
C VAL A 612 5.72 -1.61 6.72
N PRO A 613 6.48 -2.66 6.36
CA PRO A 613 6.93 -3.67 7.32
C PRO A 613 7.62 -3.10 8.56
N ARG A 614 7.06 -3.45 9.73
CA ARG A 614 7.48 -3.02 11.08
C ARG A 614 7.45 -1.51 11.31
N SER A 615 6.66 -0.77 10.53
CA SER A 615 6.25 0.59 10.89
C SER A 615 5.50 0.57 12.23
N VAL A 616 5.68 1.61 13.06
CA VAL A 616 4.93 1.76 14.32
C VAL A 616 3.94 2.91 14.25
N HIS A 617 4.21 3.92 13.42
CA HIS A 617 3.33 5.08 13.26
C HIS A 617 2.18 4.74 12.33
N ASN A 618 0.94 5.01 12.77
CA ASN A 618 -0.28 4.62 12.05
C ASN A 618 -0.22 3.14 11.62
N SER A 619 0.23 2.27 12.52
CA SER A 619 0.41 0.83 12.24
C SER A 619 -0.90 0.07 12.10
N LEU A 620 -2.01 0.68 12.57
CA LEU A 620 -3.38 0.20 12.40
C LEU A 620 -4.03 0.67 11.08
N GLY A 621 -3.35 1.55 10.32
CA GLY A 621 -3.88 2.10 9.07
C GLY A 621 -5.19 2.89 9.22
N ASN A 622 -5.45 3.43 10.40
CA ASN A 622 -6.73 4.05 10.76
C ASN A 622 -6.71 5.59 10.68
N LEU A 623 -5.62 6.19 10.19
CA LEU A 623 -5.60 7.62 9.83
C LEU A 623 -6.51 7.88 8.61
N ARG A 624 -7.74 8.28 8.87
CA ARG A 624 -8.77 8.66 7.91
C ARG A 624 -8.53 10.08 7.41
N VAL A 625 -8.51 10.21 6.08
CA VAL A 625 -8.51 11.51 5.38
C VAL A 625 -9.60 11.58 4.30
N LEU A 626 -10.28 10.46 4.04
CA LEU A 626 -11.37 10.29 3.08
C LEU A 626 -12.66 9.94 3.84
N GLN A 627 -13.81 10.12 3.20
CA GLN A 627 -15.11 9.69 3.75
C GLN A 627 -15.23 8.18 3.82
#